data_AF-A0A1A9LGN6-F1
#
_entry.id   AF-A0A1A9LGN6-F1
#
_cell.length_a   1.000
_cell.length_b   1.000
_cell.length_c   1.000
_cell.angle_alpha   90.00
_cell.angle_beta   90.00
_cell.angle_gamma   90.00
#
_symmetry.space_group_name_H-M   'P 1'
#
loop_
_entity.id
_entity.type
_entity.pdbx_description
1 polymer ?
#
loop_
_entity_poly.entity_id
_entity_poly.type
_entity_poly.pdbx_seq_one_letter_code
_entity_poly.pdbx_strand_id
1 'polypeptide(L)' 'MIYRKRNAFLALLFYSIAINAQKPTEVPKPSDKPIDLSNPADIIIYIILPLCAVLFFFIWRGKKNKSKK' A
#
# COMPACT_ATOMS: atom_id res chain seq x y z
N MET A 1 -28.92 5.03 36.10
CA MET A 1 -28.10 5.68 35.03
C MET A 1 -26.58 5.42 35.16
N ILE A 2 -26.15 4.35 35.84
CA ILE A 2 -24.73 4.09 36.16
C ILE A 2 -24.07 3.16 35.11
N TYR A 3 -24.82 2.18 34.58
CA TYR A 3 -24.34 1.19 33.61
C TYR A 3 -23.89 1.79 32.25
N ARG A 4 -24.47 2.91 31.81
CA ARG A 4 -24.13 3.56 30.52
C ARG A 4 -22.72 4.17 30.53
N LYS A 5 -22.28 4.73 31.65
CA LYS A 5 -20.93 5.31 31.79
C LYS A 5 -19.83 4.24 31.86
N ARG A 6 -20.14 3.09 32.48
CA ARG A 6 -19.23 1.94 32.56
C ARG A 6 -18.89 1.36 31.18
N ASN A 7 -19.90 1.22 30.31
CA ASN A 7 -19.68 0.68 28.96
C ASN A 7 -18.90 1.65 28.07
N ALA A 8 -19.10 2.96 28.24
CA ALA A 8 -18.31 3.97 27.53
C ALA A 8 -16.83 3.96 27.96
N PHE A 9 -16.56 3.76 29.25
CA PHE A 9 -15.20 3.63 29.77
C PHE A 9 -14.51 2.36 29.26
N LEU A 10 -15.24 1.23 29.25
CA LEU A 10 -14.73 -0.02 28.69
C LEU A 10 -14.42 0.13 27.18
N ALA A 11 -15.30 0.77 26.41
CA ALA A 11 -15.07 1.02 24.99
C ALA A 11 -13.82 1.89 24.75
N LEU A 12 -13.56 2.88 25.61
CA LEU A 12 -12.37 3.72 25.54
C LEU A 12 -11.08 2.92 25.81
N LEU A 13 -11.10 2.01 26.79
CA LEU A 13 -9.96 1.13 27.08
C LEU A 13 -9.67 0.17 25.92
N PHE A 14 -10.70 -0.42 25.31
CA PHE A 14 -10.53 -1.28 24.13
C PHE A 14 -10.02 -0.51 22.90
N TYR A 15 -10.44 0.75 22.73
CA TYR A 15 -9.97 1.59 21.64
C TYR A 15 -8.46 1.90 21.73
N SER A 16 -7.95 2.14 22.94
CA SER A 16 -6.51 2.40 23.15
C SER A 16 -5.62 1.19 22.81
N ILE A 17 -6.09 -0.03 23.05
CA ILE A 17 -5.35 -1.26 22.73
C ILE A 17 -5.36 -1.50 21.21
N ALA A 18 -6.51 -1.26 20.56
CA ALA A 18 -6.65 -1.43 19.11
C ALA A 18 -5.71 -0.52 18.29
N ILE A 19 -5.44 0.71 18.76
CA ILE A 19 -4.51 1.65 18.08
C ILE A 19 -3.07 1.12 18.10
N ASN A 20 -2.65 0.49 19.19
CA ASN A 20 -1.29 -0.03 19.34
C ASN A 20 -1.07 -1.38 18.65
N ALA A 21 -2.13 -2.14 18.40
CA ALA A 21 -2.06 -3.46 17.75
C ALA A 21 -1.83 -3.42 16.23
N GLN A 22 -2.01 -2.25 15.58
CA GLN A 22 -2.03 -2.19 14.11
C GLN A 22 -0.64 -2.07 13.47
N LYS A 23 0.43 -1.82 14.24
CA LYS A 23 1.79 -1.65 13.68
C LYS A 23 2.65 -2.85 14.06
N PRO A 24 2.91 -3.79 13.12
CA PRO A 24 3.85 -4.87 13.38
C PRO A 24 5.23 -4.27 13.69
N THR A 25 5.74 -4.53 14.89
CA THR A 25 7.02 -4.01 15.38
C THR A 25 8.22 -4.79 14.85
N GLU A 26 8.00 -6.03 14.44
CA GLU A 26 9.04 -6.99 14.04
C GLU A 26 9.34 -6.98 12.54
N VAL A 27 8.49 -6.34 11.73
CA VAL A 27 8.72 -6.23 10.29
C VAL A 27 9.62 -5.02 10.02
N PRO A 28 10.74 -5.19 9.29
CA PRO A 28 11.57 -4.07 8.87
C PRO A 28 10.70 -2.99 8.24
N LYS A 29 10.75 -1.80 8.82
CA LYS A 29 10.02 -0.65 8.27
C LYS A 29 10.59 -0.35 6.88
N PRO A 30 9.73 0.01 5.90
CA PRO A 30 10.25 0.59 4.68
C PRO A 30 11.12 1.79 5.06
N SER A 31 12.26 1.92 4.40
CA SER A 31 13.21 3.00 4.67
C SER A 31 12.51 4.35 4.53
N ASP A 32 12.61 5.22 5.55
CA ASP A 32 12.10 6.60 5.51
C ASP A 32 12.87 7.49 4.51
N LYS A 33 13.89 6.94 3.85
CA LYS A 33 14.68 7.65 2.84
C LYS A 33 13.82 7.93 1.60
N PRO A 34 13.97 9.13 0.99
CA PRO A 34 13.36 9.41 -0.29
C PRO A 34 13.89 8.44 -1.36
N ILE A 35 13.11 8.26 -2.43
CA ILE A 35 13.54 7.51 -3.62
C ILE A 35 14.80 8.18 -4.17
N ASP A 36 15.84 7.38 -4.39
CA ASP A 36 17.12 7.86 -4.90
C ASP A 36 17.17 7.71 -6.43
N LEU A 37 16.98 8.82 -7.14
CA LEU A 37 17.07 8.85 -8.60
C LEU A 37 18.49 8.67 -9.14
N SER A 38 19.51 8.58 -8.28
CA SER A 38 20.87 8.20 -8.67
C SER A 38 21.08 6.69 -8.59
N ASN A 39 20.21 5.96 -7.90
CA ASN A 39 20.27 4.51 -7.78
C ASN A 39 19.53 3.87 -8.98
N PRO A 40 20.20 3.04 -9.79
CA PRO A 40 19.56 2.40 -10.93
C PRO A 40 18.39 1.50 -10.54
N ALA A 41 18.43 0.85 -9.36
CA ALA A 41 17.33 -0.01 -8.91
C ALA A 41 16.04 0.78 -8.67
N ASP A 42 16.16 1.95 -8.03
CA ASP A 42 15.02 2.83 -7.73
C ASP A 42 14.39 3.36 -9.03
N ILE A 43 15.21 3.77 -10.00
CA ILE A 43 14.73 4.20 -11.33
C ILE A 43 14.00 3.05 -12.03
N ILE A 44 14.58 1.84 -12.03
CA ILE A 44 13.98 0.68 -12.71
C ILE A 44 12.62 0.34 -12.10
N ILE A 45 12.54 0.23 -10.77
CA ILE A 45 11.34 -0.23 -10.07
C ILE A 45 10.24 0.84 -10.11
N TYR A 46 10.58 2.10 -9.83
CA TYR A 46 9.58 3.15 -9.63
C TYR A 46 9.23 3.92 -10.90
N ILE A 47 10.05 3.86 -11.97
CA ILE A 47 9.79 4.59 -13.22
C ILE A 47 9.64 3.61 -14.40
N ILE A 48 10.64 2.76 -14.64
CA ILE A 48 10.66 1.92 -15.85
C ILE A 48 9.58 0.84 -15.81
N LEU A 49 9.45 0.13 -14.69
CA LEU A 49 8.46 -0.94 -14.52
C LEU A 49 7.01 -0.47 -14.77
N PRO A 50 6.52 0.64 -14.18
CA PRO A 50 5.18 1.14 -14.47
C PRO A 50 5.02 1.61 -15.93
N LEU A 51 6.03 2.24 -16.53
CA LEU A 51 6.00 2.59 -17.95
C LEU A 51 5.89 1.35 -18.85
N CYS A 52 6.66 0.30 -18.57
CA CYS A 52 6.57 -0.97 -19.29
C CYS A 52 5.19 -1.62 -19.14
N ALA A 53 4.60 -1.58 -17.94
CA ALA A 53 3.25 -2.11 -17.73
C ALA A 53 2.20 -1.39 -18.60
N VAL A 54 2.29 -0.06 -18.68
CA VAL A 54 1.43 0.76 -19.56
C VAL A 54 1.66 0.43 -21.04
N LEU A 55 2.92 0.35 -21.48
CA LEU A 55 3.26 0.00 -22.86
C LEU A 55 2.73 -1.40 -23.24
N PHE A 56 2.97 -2.40 -22.40
CA PHE A 56 2.49 -3.75 -22.62
C PHE A 56 0.97 -3.85 -22.62
N PHE A 57 0.28 -3.05 -21.79
CA PHE A 57 -1.17 -2.96 -21.81
C PHE A 57 -1.68 -2.50 -23.18
N PHE A 58 -1.09 -1.45 -23.77
CA PHE A 58 -1.48 -0.97 -25.10
C PHE A 58 -1.17 -1.97 -26.21
N ILE A 59 0.00 -2.62 -26.18
CA ILE A 59 0.37 -3.67 -27.14
C ILE A 59 -0.61 -4.84 -27.07
N TRP A 60 -0.92 -5.32 -25.86
CA TRP A 60 -1.87 -6.40 -25.63
C TRP A 60 -3.29 -6.03 -26.10
N ARG A 61 -3.74 -4.81 -25.80
CA ARG A 61 -5.04 -4.29 -26.26
C ARG A 61 -5.12 -4.21 -27.78
N GLY A 62 -4.05 -3.74 -28.44
CA GLY A 62 -3.97 -3.68 -29.90
C GLY A 62 -4.02 -5.06 -30.56
N LYS A 63 -3.42 -6.08 -29.95
CA LYS A 63 -3.38 -7.44 -30.50
C LYS A 63 -4.76 -8.12 -30.51
N LYS A 64 -5.61 -7.86 -29.50
CA LYS A 64 -6.98 -8.41 -29.43
C LYS A 64 -7.88 -7.95 -30.58
N ASN A 65 -7.66 -6.76 -31.12
CA ASN A 65 -8.46 -6.22 -32.22
C ASN A 65 -8.06 -6.78 -33.60
N LYS A 66 -6.86 -7.35 -33.74
CA LYS A 66 -6.39 -7.97 -35.00
C LYS A 66 -6.78 -9.44 -35.14
N SER A 67 -7.05 -10.14 -34.02
CA SER A 67 -7.45 -11.56 -34.04
C SER A 67 -8.91 -11.80 -34.45
N LYS A 68 -9.70 -10.73 -34.67
CA LYS A 68 -11.12 -10.77 -35.01
C LYS A 68 -11.40 -10.26 -36.43
N LYS A 69 -10.37 -9.96 -37.22
CA LYS A 69 -10.47 -9.51 -38.61
C LYS A 69 -9.88 -10.54 -39.54
#